data_AF-A0A1A2YQH8-F1
#
_entry.id   AF-A0A1A2YQH8-F1
#
_cell.length_a   1.000
_cell.length_b   1.000
_cell.length_c   1.000
_cell.angle_alpha   90.00
_cell.angle_beta   90.00
_cell.angle_gamma   90.00
#
_symmetry.space_group_name_H-M   'P 1'
#
loop_
_entity.id
_entity.type
_entity.pdbx_description
1 polymer ?
#
loop_
_entity_poly.entity_id
_entity_poly.type
_entity_poly.pdbx_seq_one_letter_code
_entity_poly.pdbx_strand_id
1 'polypeptide(L)'
;MSTSQQAQTRTRMFARVIGPFLVIVIATTVARTSDMRTLLSEFDANFVWPWVTGAFVLLSGLIVVALHQYWRGAAPVLVSAMGWLTALKGVFLMAFPKTYVSVADSALDATSWWWTGFVIMGLIGLYLTYVGWAPTPTRSTAQATGSVPDLPRAA
;
A
#
# COMPACT_ATOMS: atom_id res chain seq x y z
N MET A 1 6.87 20.03 -15.56
CA MET A 1 5.87 19.52 -14.60
C MET A 1 6.07 20.22 -13.27
N SER A 2 5.02 20.66 -12.59
CA SER A 2 5.14 21.19 -11.23
C SER A 2 5.50 20.06 -10.25
N THR A 3 6.24 20.38 -9.18
CA THR A 3 6.63 19.43 -8.13
C THR A 3 5.41 18.72 -7.51
N SER A 4 4.27 19.42 -7.42
CA SER A 4 2.99 18.87 -6.96
C SER A 4 2.42 17.79 -7.88
N GLN A 5 2.51 17.98 -9.21
CA GLN A 5 2.02 17.02 -10.19
C GLN A 5 2.87 15.74 -10.19
N GLN A 6 4.19 15.87 -10.02
CA GLN A 6 5.09 14.72 -9.91
C GLN A 6 4.81 13.91 -8.62
N ALA A 7 4.59 14.59 -7.49
CA ALA A 7 4.24 13.94 -6.23
C ALA A 7 2.93 13.14 -6.35
N GLN A 8 1.87 13.76 -6.91
CA GLN A 8 0.58 13.08 -7.14
C GLN A 8 0.72 11.86 -8.04
N THR A 9 1.54 11.96 -9.09
CA THR A 9 1.79 10.84 -10.02
C THR A 9 2.48 9.68 -9.29
N ARG A 10 3.51 9.96 -8.48
CA ARG A 10 4.19 8.95 -7.66
C ARG A 10 3.25 8.30 -6.64
N THR A 11 2.47 9.09 -5.90
CA THR A 11 1.46 8.57 -4.97
C THR A 11 0.52 7.59 -5.66
N ARG A 12 0.03 7.95 -6.83
CA ARG A 12 -0.89 7.08 -7.58
C ARG A 12 -0.23 5.77 -8.02
N MET A 13 1.03 5.80 -8.46
CA MET A 13 1.77 4.58 -8.81
C MET A 13 1.90 3.64 -7.61
N PHE A 14 2.28 4.16 -6.44
CA PHE A 14 2.35 3.34 -5.22
C PHE A 14 0.97 2.83 -4.79
N ALA A 15 -0.07 3.68 -4.85
CA ALA A 15 -1.43 3.30 -4.48
C ALA A 15 -1.98 2.15 -5.36
N ARG A 16 -1.60 2.11 -6.66
CA ARG A 16 -1.94 1.00 -7.58
C ARG A 16 -1.38 -0.35 -7.17
N VAL A 17 -0.28 -0.37 -6.41
CA VAL A 17 0.38 -1.59 -5.94
C VAL A 17 -0.06 -1.93 -4.51
N ILE A 18 0.08 -0.97 -3.59
CA ILE A 18 -0.19 -1.17 -2.17
C ILE A 18 -1.67 -1.44 -1.92
N GLY A 19 -2.57 -0.74 -2.61
CA GLY A 19 -4.01 -0.90 -2.43
C GLY A 19 -4.48 -2.34 -2.68
N PRO A 20 -4.33 -2.87 -3.92
CA PRO A 20 -4.72 -4.24 -4.24
C PRO A 20 -3.99 -5.28 -3.40
N PHE A 21 -2.70 -5.06 -3.12
CA PHE A 21 -1.93 -5.95 -2.25
C PHE A 21 -2.58 -6.11 -0.87
N LEU A 22 -2.93 -5.01 -0.20
CA LEU A 22 -3.59 -5.05 1.11
C LEU A 22 -4.93 -5.78 1.04
N VAL A 23 -5.75 -5.46 0.02
CA VAL A 23 -7.06 -6.10 -0.15
C VAL A 23 -6.93 -7.61 -0.34
N ILE A 24 -6.01 -8.06 -1.21
CA ILE A 24 -5.82 -9.49 -1.51
C ILE A 24 -5.29 -10.23 -0.28
N VAL A 25 -4.29 -9.69 0.41
CA VAL A 25 -3.72 -10.31 1.62
C VAL A 25 -4.80 -10.46 2.68
N ILE A 26 -5.56 -9.41 2.96
CA ILE A 26 -6.62 -9.43 3.98
C ILE A 26 -7.73 -10.39 3.59
N ALA A 27 -8.21 -10.35 2.35
CA ALA A 27 -9.22 -11.29 1.87
C ALA A 27 -8.77 -12.74 2.00
N THR A 28 -7.51 -13.04 1.66
CA THR A 28 -6.93 -14.38 1.78
C THR A 28 -6.82 -14.82 3.23
N THR A 29 -6.36 -13.94 4.12
CA THR A 29 -6.24 -14.25 5.55
C THR A 29 -7.61 -14.47 6.19
N VAL A 30 -8.62 -13.67 5.83
CA VAL A 30 -10.00 -13.86 6.28
C VAL A 30 -10.56 -15.19 5.76
N ALA A 31 -10.37 -15.50 4.48
CA ALA A 31 -10.84 -16.76 3.89
C ALA A 31 -10.14 -17.99 4.48
N ARG A 32 -8.91 -17.83 4.98
CA ARG A 32 -8.07 -18.92 5.51
C ARG A 32 -7.72 -18.74 6.98
N THR A 33 -8.63 -18.14 7.77
CA THR A 33 -8.35 -17.83 9.18
C THR A 33 -8.02 -19.08 10.00
N SER A 34 -8.62 -20.23 9.68
CA SER A 34 -8.30 -21.53 10.30
C SER A 34 -6.83 -21.93 10.15
N ASP A 35 -6.20 -21.55 9.04
CA ASP A 35 -4.84 -21.99 8.69
C ASP A 35 -3.78 -21.07 9.32
N MET A 36 -4.17 -19.92 9.86
CA MET A 36 -3.22 -18.87 10.30
C MET A 36 -2.35 -19.31 11.48
N ARG A 37 -2.90 -20.09 12.42
CA ARG A 37 -2.10 -20.63 13.55
C ARG A 37 -1.06 -21.62 13.07
N THR A 38 -1.43 -22.49 12.13
CA THR A 38 -0.49 -23.44 11.52
C THR A 38 0.64 -22.71 10.79
N LEU A 39 0.31 -21.73 9.94
CA LEU A 39 1.30 -20.93 9.24
C LEU A 39 2.24 -20.19 10.21
N LEU A 40 1.69 -19.61 11.30
CA LEU A 40 2.50 -18.93 12.31
C LEU A 40 3.44 -19.90 13.03
N SER A 41 2.99 -21.12 13.33
CA SER A 41 3.80 -22.15 13.98
C SER A 41 4.95 -22.64 13.08
N GLU A 42 4.69 -22.85 11.79
CA GLU A 42 5.72 -23.26 10.81
C GLU A 42 6.75 -22.14 10.57
N PHE A 43 6.29 -20.89 10.62
CA PHE A 43 7.13 -19.71 10.51
C PHE A 43 8.05 -19.55 11.72
N ASP A 44 7.56 -19.79 12.94
CA ASP A 44 8.39 -19.72 14.17
C ASP A 44 9.38 -20.89 14.28
N ALA A 45 8.96 -22.09 13.87
CA ALA A 45 9.79 -23.30 13.95
C ALA A 45 11.07 -23.23 13.09
N ASN A 46 11.07 -22.38 12.05
CA ASN A 46 12.14 -22.29 11.07
C ASN A 46 12.74 -20.88 11.06
N PHE A 47 13.88 -20.70 11.75
CA PHE A 47 14.56 -19.39 11.85
C PHE A 47 14.83 -18.68 10.52
N VAL A 48 14.97 -19.44 9.42
CA VAL A 48 15.19 -18.90 8.08
C VAL A 48 13.99 -18.09 7.58
N TRP A 49 12.75 -18.51 7.86
CA TRP A 49 11.54 -17.85 7.33
C TRP A 49 11.37 -16.42 7.87
N PRO A 50 11.42 -16.14 9.19
CA PRO A 50 11.40 -14.80 9.72
C PRO A 50 12.48 -13.89 9.15
N TRP A 51 13.70 -14.41 8.99
CA TRP A 51 14.81 -13.64 8.46
C TRP A 51 14.61 -13.29 6.97
N VAL A 52 14.27 -14.29 6.14
CA VAL A 52 14.07 -14.09 4.70
C VAL A 52 12.86 -13.19 4.44
N THR A 53 11.71 -13.47 5.05
CA THR A 53 10.53 -12.63 4.93
C THR A 53 10.80 -11.23 5.46
N GLY A 54 11.49 -11.11 6.59
CA GLY A 54 11.92 -9.82 7.16
C GLY A 54 12.77 -9.00 6.19
N ALA A 55 13.72 -9.62 5.49
CA ALA A 55 14.58 -8.95 4.51
C ALA A 55 13.78 -8.41 3.31
N PHE A 56 12.87 -9.22 2.74
CA PHE A 56 12.04 -8.76 1.63
C PHE A 56 11.04 -7.69 2.06
N VAL A 57 10.44 -7.82 3.25
CA VAL A 57 9.53 -6.83 3.82
C VAL A 57 10.27 -5.52 4.08
N LEU A 58 11.46 -5.57 4.66
CA LEU A 58 12.29 -4.40 4.90
C LEU A 58 12.68 -3.71 3.59
N LEU A 59 13.18 -4.46 2.61
CA LEU A 59 13.52 -3.95 1.29
C LEU A 59 12.33 -3.25 0.64
N SER A 60 11.15 -3.88 0.65
CA SER A 60 9.92 -3.30 0.10
C SER A 60 9.56 -1.99 0.80
N GLY A 61 9.63 -1.96 2.14
CA GLY A 61 9.37 -0.77 2.94
C GLY A 61 10.35 0.37 2.63
N LEU A 62 11.64 0.07 2.55
CA LEU A 62 12.68 1.05 2.22
C LEU A 62 12.53 1.62 0.82
N ILE A 63 12.10 0.83 -0.17
CA ILE A 63 11.79 1.33 -1.52
C ILE A 63 10.68 2.37 -1.45
N VAL A 64 9.60 2.11 -0.71
CA VAL A 64 8.52 3.09 -0.52
C VAL A 64 9.03 4.32 0.22
N VAL A 65 9.79 4.14 1.30
CA VAL A 65 10.34 5.25 2.09
C VAL A 65 11.24 6.13 1.23
N ALA A 66 12.16 5.56 0.45
CA ALA A 66 13.11 6.30 -0.38
C ALA A 66 12.42 7.05 -1.54
N LEU A 67 11.38 6.45 -2.13
CA LEU A 67 10.75 6.98 -3.35
C LEU A 67 9.48 7.79 -3.08
N HIS A 68 8.96 7.77 -1.84
CA HIS A 68 7.69 8.40 -1.48
C HIS A 68 7.67 8.94 -0.02
N GLN A 69 8.08 10.20 0.17
CA GLN A 69 7.96 10.95 1.44
C GLN A 69 7.09 12.20 1.28
N TYR A 70 5.86 12.01 0.81
CA TYR A 70 4.91 13.11 0.66
C TYR A 70 3.81 12.98 1.70
N TRP A 71 3.71 13.99 2.57
CA TRP A 71 2.81 13.97 3.73
C TRP A 71 1.64 14.94 3.61
N ARG A 72 1.37 15.43 2.39
CA ARG A 72 0.29 16.38 2.12
C ARG A 72 -0.86 15.69 1.37
N GLY A 73 -1.98 15.50 2.05
CA GLY A 73 -3.17 14.81 1.53
C GLY A 73 -3.28 13.36 2.00
N ALA A 74 -4.51 12.83 2.01
CA ALA A 74 -4.79 11.53 2.61
C ALA A 74 -4.03 10.36 1.96
N ALA A 75 -4.13 10.20 0.62
CA ALA A 75 -3.46 9.09 -0.06
C ALA A 75 -1.92 9.13 0.04
N PRO A 76 -1.22 10.27 -0.16
CA PRO A 76 0.21 10.35 0.06
C PRO A 76 0.63 9.96 1.49
N VAL A 77 -0.11 10.44 2.49
CA VAL A 77 0.14 10.10 3.91
C VAL A 77 -0.02 8.61 4.15
N LEU A 78 -1.08 7.98 3.63
CA LEU A 78 -1.28 6.53 3.79
C LEU A 78 -0.18 5.71 3.12
N VAL A 79 0.26 6.09 1.93
CA VAL A 79 1.37 5.43 1.23
C VAL A 79 2.67 5.54 2.03
N SER A 80 3.03 6.75 2.47
CA SER A 80 4.25 6.97 3.24
C SER A 80 4.21 6.28 4.62
N ALA A 81 3.06 6.30 5.29
CA ALA A 81 2.86 5.56 6.54
C ALA A 81 3.00 4.05 6.32
N MET A 82 2.46 3.51 5.22
CA MET A 82 2.61 2.08 4.89
C MET A 82 4.06 1.70 4.62
N GLY A 83 4.82 2.58 3.96
CA GLY A 83 6.26 2.39 3.75
C GLY A 83 7.02 2.25 5.07
N TRP A 84 6.79 3.18 6.00
CA TRP A 84 7.41 3.14 7.33
C TRP A 84 6.95 1.95 8.17
N LEU A 85 5.65 1.64 8.18
CA LEU A 85 5.11 0.48 8.88
C LEU A 85 5.73 -0.83 8.37
N THR A 86 5.86 -0.96 7.05
CA THR A 86 6.45 -2.13 6.40
C THR A 86 7.95 -2.23 6.70
N ALA A 87 8.69 -1.11 6.63
CA ALA A 87 10.10 -1.08 7.00
C ALA A 87 10.31 -1.49 8.46
N LEU A 88 9.53 -0.92 9.38
CA LEU A 88 9.60 -1.24 10.80
C LEU A 88 9.25 -2.72 11.07
N LYS A 89 8.20 -3.24 10.43
CA LYS A 89 7.86 -4.67 10.47
C LYS A 89 9.02 -5.55 10.00
N GLY A 90 9.70 -5.17 8.90
CA GLY A 90 10.86 -5.90 8.38
C GLY A 90 12.02 -5.92 9.38
N VAL A 91 12.33 -4.79 10.02
CA VAL A 91 13.33 -4.71 11.09
C VAL A 91 12.97 -5.63 12.26
N PHE A 92 11.72 -5.59 12.74
CA PHE A 92 11.28 -6.46 13.84
C PHE A 92 11.36 -7.94 13.49
N LEU A 93 10.98 -8.33 12.28
CA LEU A 93 11.11 -9.71 11.82
C LEU A 93 12.55 -10.21 11.79
N MET A 94 13.50 -9.38 11.39
CA MET A 94 14.92 -9.77 11.31
C MET A 94 15.64 -9.71 12.66
N ALA A 95 15.41 -8.64 13.43
CA ALA A 95 16.14 -8.39 14.68
C ALA A 95 15.48 -9.05 15.90
N PHE A 96 14.16 -9.19 15.89
CA PHE A 96 13.36 -9.67 17.03
C PHE A 96 12.24 -10.64 16.61
N PRO A 97 12.54 -11.72 15.87
CA PRO A 97 11.53 -12.62 15.30
C PRO A 97 10.59 -13.23 16.35
N LYS A 98 11.13 -13.66 17.50
CA LYS A 98 10.33 -14.26 18.58
C LYS A 98 9.31 -13.28 19.18
N THR A 99 9.72 -12.03 19.39
CA THR A 99 8.83 -10.98 19.87
C THR A 99 7.72 -10.70 18.85
N TYR A 100 8.08 -10.67 17.57
CA TYR A 100 7.11 -10.47 16.50
C TYR A 100 6.06 -11.59 16.44
N VAL A 101 6.50 -12.85 16.48
CA VAL A 101 5.62 -14.03 16.49
C VAL A 101 4.71 -14.04 17.72
N SER A 102 5.26 -13.76 18.91
CA SER A 102 4.48 -13.73 20.16
C SER A 102 3.37 -12.67 20.13
N VAL A 103 3.65 -11.48 19.56
CA VAL A 103 2.62 -10.45 19.37
C VAL A 103 1.57 -10.90 18.36
N ALA A 104 1.97 -11.58 17.28
CA ALA A 104 1.04 -12.11 16.29
C ALA A 104 0.12 -13.18 16.89
N ASP A 105 0.67 -14.10 17.70
CA ASP A 105 -0.09 -15.15 18.38
C ASP A 105 -1.08 -14.56 19.39
N SER A 106 -0.62 -13.60 20.21
CA SER A 106 -1.49 -12.86 21.15
C SER A 106 -2.62 -12.11 20.44
N ALA A 107 -2.36 -11.60 19.24
CA ALA A 107 -3.37 -10.93 18.44
C ALA A 107 -4.42 -11.92 17.90
N LEU A 108 -4.03 -13.14 17.51
CA LEU A 108 -4.95 -14.20 17.10
C LEU A 108 -5.89 -14.63 18.24
N ASP A 109 -5.42 -14.59 19.49
CA ASP A 109 -6.24 -14.86 20.67
C ASP A 109 -7.23 -13.71 20.94
N ALA A 110 -6.80 -12.46 20.75
CA ALA A 110 -7.62 -11.27 20.90
C ALA A 110 -8.50 -11.01 19.66
N THR A 111 -9.49 -11.89 19.43
CA THR A 111 -10.33 -11.93 18.22
C THR A 111 -10.88 -10.55 17.81
N SER A 112 -11.40 -9.75 18.76
CA SER A 112 -11.91 -8.39 18.47
C SER A 112 -10.84 -7.43 17.93
N TRP A 113 -9.64 -7.45 18.50
CA TRP A 113 -8.54 -6.56 18.11
C TRP A 113 -7.99 -6.93 16.73
N TRP A 114 -7.85 -8.23 16.49
CA TRP A 114 -7.44 -8.79 15.20
C TRP A 114 -8.35 -8.35 14.04
N TRP A 115 -9.66 -8.53 14.21
CA TRP A 115 -10.65 -8.12 13.21
C TRP A 115 -10.65 -6.61 12.99
N THR A 116 -10.50 -5.82 14.04
CA THR A 116 -10.42 -4.35 13.93
C THR A 116 -9.24 -3.93 13.06
N GLY A 117 -8.06 -4.53 13.27
CA GLY A 117 -6.87 -4.28 12.45
C GLY A 117 -7.10 -4.62 10.98
N PHE A 118 -7.73 -5.76 10.67
CA PHE A 118 -8.04 -6.13 9.30
C PHE A 118 -9.06 -5.24 8.62
N VAL A 119 -10.10 -4.80 9.33
CA VAL A 119 -11.07 -3.86 8.78
C VAL A 119 -10.38 -2.55 8.43
N ILE A 120 -9.56 -1.99 9.34
CA ILE A 120 -8.82 -0.75 9.10
C ILE A 120 -7.90 -0.89 7.88
N MET A 121 -7.07 -1.95 7.85
CA MET A 121 -6.13 -2.17 6.74
C MET A 121 -6.85 -2.46 5.42
N GLY A 122 -8.02 -3.12 5.47
CA GLY A 122 -8.86 -3.42 4.31
C GLY A 122 -9.46 -2.15 3.72
N LEU A 123 -9.96 -1.24 4.58
CA LEU A 123 -10.47 0.06 4.16
C LEU A 123 -9.36 0.94 3.56
N ILE A 124 -8.16 0.93 4.16
CA ILE A 124 -6.99 1.60 3.58
C ILE A 124 -6.65 1.01 2.21
N GLY A 125 -6.64 -0.31 2.09
CA GLY A 125 -6.39 -1.01 0.83
C GLY A 125 -7.41 -0.66 -0.26
N LEU A 126 -8.71 -0.67 0.08
CA LEU A 126 -9.79 -0.28 -0.83
C LEU A 126 -9.67 1.18 -1.26
N TYR A 127 -9.42 2.09 -0.32
CA TYR A 127 -9.23 3.51 -0.61
C TYR A 127 -8.03 3.74 -1.54
N LEU A 128 -6.87 3.13 -1.25
CA LEU A 128 -5.69 3.26 -2.10
C LEU A 128 -5.89 2.60 -3.47
N THR A 129 -6.62 1.49 -3.55
CA THR A 129 -7.00 0.87 -4.82
C THR A 129 -7.84 1.85 -5.64
N TYR A 130 -8.84 2.46 -5.03
CA TYR A 130 -9.64 3.50 -5.68
C TYR A 130 -8.76 4.66 -6.15
N VAL A 131 -7.89 5.24 -5.30
CA VAL A 131 -7.01 6.35 -5.72
C VAL A 131 -6.05 5.95 -6.84
N GLY A 132 -5.51 4.73 -6.80
CA GLY A 132 -4.61 4.21 -7.82
C GLY A 132 -5.28 4.08 -9.19
N TRP A 133 -6.50 3.54 -9.22
CA TRP A 133 -7.17 3.09 -10.43
C TRP A 133 -8.30 4.00 -10.92
N ALA A 134 -8.79 4.93 -10.10
CA ALA A 134 -9.81 5.89 -10.50
C ALA A 134 -9.36 6.68 -11.74
N PRO A 135 -10.22 6.91 -12.75
CA PRO A 135 -9.88 7.70 -13.92
C PRO A 135 -9.40 9.10 -13.52
N THR A 136 -8.29 9.56 -14.09
CA THR A 136 -8.00 11.00 -14.05
C THR A 136 -9.02 11.65 -14.97
N PRO A 137 -9.70 12.74 -14.59
CA PRO A 137 -10.49 13.51 -15.54
C PRO A 137 -9.62 13.82 -16.75
N THR A 138 -9.89 13.15 -17.86
CA THR A 138 -9.22 13.39 -19.12
C THR A 138 -9.52 14.84 -19.45
N ARG A 139 -8.49 15.69 -19.55
CA ARG A 139 -8.63 17.04 -20.10
C ARG A 139 -8.87 16.90 -21.61
N SER A 140 -9.97 16.25 -21.98
CA SER A 140 -10.36 15.90 -23.34
C SER A 140 -11.49 16.85 -23.72
N THR A 141 -11.16 18.02 -24.27
CA THR A 141 -12.03 18.89 -25.13
C THR A 141 -11.45 20.30 -25.39
N ALA A 142 -10.45 20.79 -24.66
CA ALA A 142 -10.02 22.20 -24.81
C ALA A 142 -9.10 22.51 -26.02
N GLN A 143 -8.63 21.50 -26.77
CA GLN A 143 -7.67 21.71 -27.87
C GLN A 143 -8.25 21.44 -29.28
N ALA A 144 -9.54 21.09 -29.39
CA ALA A 144 -10.16 20.75 -30.67
C ALA A 144 -11.03 21.86 -31.30
N THR A 145 -11.25 23.00 -30.63
CA THR A 145 -12.17 24.05 -31.13
C THR A 145 -11.60 25.48 -31.16
N GLY A 146 -10.33 25.69 -30.83
CA GLY A 146 -9.76 27.04 -30.65
C GLY A 146 -8.87 27.59 -31.77
N SER A 147 -8.58 26.83 -32.84
CA SER A 147 -7.62 27.27 -33.87
C SER A 147 -8.03 26.91 -35.29
N VAL A 148 -9.23 27.32 -35.69
CA VAL A 148 -9.48 27.64 -37.10
C VAL A 148 -9.61 29.16 -37.17
N PRO A 149 -8.58 29.89 -37.60
CA PRO A 149 -8.74 31.30 -37.95
C PRO A 149 -9.64 31.38 -39.19
N ASP A 150 -10.83 31.94 -39.04
CA ASP A 150 -11.69 32.32 -40.17
C ASP A 150 -10.94 33.35 -41.03
N LEU A 151 -10.45 32.91 -42.19
CA LEU A 151 -9.93 33.81 -43.21
C LEU A 151 -11.12 34.48 -43.92
N PRO A 152 -11.18 35.83 -44.00
CA PRO A 152 -12.24 36.50 -44.72
C PRO A 152 -12.14 36.20 -46.21
N ARG A 153 -13.24 35.73 -46.81
CA ARG A 153 -13.39 35.65 -48.27
C ARG A 153 -13.34 37.06 -48.85
N ALA A 154 -12.29 37.36 -49.61
CA ALA A 154 -12.29 38.50 -50.53
C ALA A 154 -12.91 38.05 -51.87
N ALA A 155 -13.89 38.83 -52.32
CA ALA A 155 -14.49 38.78 -53.65
C ALA A 155 -13.68 39.63 -54.63
#